data_AF-A0A927SFN9-F1
#
_entry.id   AF-A0A927SFN9-F1
#
_cell.length_a   1.000
_cell.length_b   1.000
_cell.length_c   1.000
_cell.angle_alpha   90.00
_cell.angle_beta   90.00
_cell.angle_gamma   90.00
#
_symmetry.space_group_name_H-M   'P 1'
#
loop_
_entity.id
_entity.type
_entity.pdbx_description
1 polymer ?
#
loop_
_entity_poly.entity_id
_entity_poly.type
_entity_poly.pdbx_seq_one_letter_code
_entity_poly.pdbx_strand_id
1 'polypeptide(L)'
;MANHGKKQRRGLKEMCRKTIVSLKRKPQTIPMLVLVLGFLYYSLNLTHVSDTTAKLQLSGMGLSGFCTMLFSMLSLVCFLNAYPHRKKTNIPMLVLMFLMLGILIYCDIYYMGCIDAALTRETNPIVVTDSTKYISQTYDMLGVHCIIIIVGALLTALVPVLRKLFRRIDTSLPVEEMGNMDAILLSEEA
;
A
#
# COMPACT_ATOMS: atom_id res chain seq x y z
N MET A 1 -19.30 19.56 -34.70
CA MET A 1 -18.57 18.40 -34.14
C MET A 1 -17.51 18.87 -33.16
N ALA A 2 -17.79 18.93 -31.85
CA ALA A 2 -16.79 19.03 -30.76
C ALA A 2 -17.49 19.14 -29.39
N ASN A 3 -18.02 18.04 -28.82
CA ASN A 3 -18.58 18.10 -27.45
C ASN A 3 -18.27 16.88 -26.55
N HIS A 4 -17.59 15.84 -27.07
CA HIS A 4 -17.26 14.65 -26.28
C HIS A 4 -16.12 14.85 -25.26
N GLY A 5 -15.20 15.81 -25.48
CA GLY A 5 -14.09 16.05 -24.56
C GLY A 5 -14.45 16.76 -23.24
N LYS A 6 -15.55 17.51 -23.19
CA LYS A 6 -15.98 18.25 -21.97
C LYS A 6 -16.79 17.38 -21.00
N LYS A 7 -17.61 16.43 -21.50
CA LYS A 7 -18.43 15.53 -20.67
C LYS A 7 -17.55 14.53 -19.89
N GLN A 8 -16.50 14.00 -20.52
CA GLN A 8 -15.56 13.05 -19.91
C GLN A 8 -14.69 13.69 -18.80
N ARG A 9 -14.28 14.96 -18.98
CA ARG A 9 -13.56 15.74 -17.95
C ARG A 9 -14.41 16.07 -16.73
N ARG A 10 -15.73 16.26 -16.88
CA ARG A 10 -16.66 16.45 -15.75
C ARG A 10 -16.81 15.18 -14.90
N GLY A 11 -16.98 14.02 -15.53
CA GLY A 11 -17.08 12.73 -14.82
C GLY A 11 -15.82 12.37 -14.01
N LEU A 12 -14.63 12.56 -14.60
CA LEU A 12 -13.35 12.34 -13.89
C LEU A 12 -13.16 13.33 -12.73
N LYS A 13 -13.50 14.61 -12.92
CA LYS A 13 -13.44 15.64 -11.87
C LYS A 13 -14.40 15.32 -10.72
N GLU A 14 -15.58 14.80 -11.02
CA GLU A 14 -16.53 14.32 -10.01
C GLU A 14 -16.09 13.06 -9.29
N MET A 15 -15.47 12.10 -10.00
CA MET A 15 -14.88 10.91 -9.37
C MET A 15 -13.74 11.31 -8.44
N CYS A 16 -12.82 12.18 -8.87
CA CYS A 16 -11.78 12.72 -8.00
C CYS A 16 -12.37 13.48 -6.80
N ARG A 17 -13.42 14.29 -7.00
CA ARG A 17 -14.12 14.97 -5.89
C ARG A 17 -14.74 13.96 -4.92
N LYS A 18 -15.45 12.94 -5.41
CA LYS A 18 -16.06 11.88 -4.60
C LYS A 18 -15.00 11.07 -3.85
N THR A 19 -13.87 10.76 -4.47
CA THR A 19 -12.73 10.10 -3.83
C THR A 19 -12.12 11.00 -2.76
N ILE A 20 -11.88 12.28 -3.02
CA ILE A 20 -11.37 13.25 -2.01
C ILE A 20 -12.35 13.38 -0.84
N VAL A 21 -13.66 13.46 -1.11
CA VAL A 21 -14.69 13.55 -0.07
C VAL A 21 -14.80 12.24 0.72
N SER A 22 -14.65 11.07 0.09
CA SER A 22 -14.64 9.79 0.81
C SER A 22 -13.38 9.64 1.67
N LEU A 23 -12.23 10.10 1.16
CA LEU A 23 -10.94 10.13 1.86
C LEU A 23 -10.97 11.09 3.06
N LYS A 24 -11.60 12.24 2.91
CA LYS A 24 -11.88 13.20 3.99
C LYS A 24 -12.77 12.59 5.08
N ARG A 25 -13.77 11.77 4.70
CA ARG A 25 -14.67 11.10 5.64
C ARG A 25 -13.99 9.95 6.40
N LYS A 26 -12.98 9.29 5.82
CA LYS A 26 -12.21 8.19 6.45
C LYS A 26 -10.71 8.25 6.10
N PRO A 27 -9.91 9.10 6.78
CA PRO A 27 -8.48 9.26 6.48
C PRO A 27 -7.66 7.98 6.68
N GLN A 28 -8.17 7.03 7.49
CA GLN A 28 -7.60 5.69 7.69
C GLN A 28 -7.64 4.79 6.45
N THR A 29 -8.44 5.10 5.43
CA THR A 29 -8.49 4.31 4.19
C THR A 29 -7.20 4.45 3.36
N ILE A 30 -6.47 5.56 3.51
CA ILE A 30 -5.19 5.78 2.81
C ILE A 30 -4.14 4.74 3.24
N PRO A 31 -3.73 4.66 4.52
CA PRO A 31 -2.73 3.67 4.93
C PRO A 31 -3.21 2.23 4.71
N MET A 32 -4.51 1.97 4.86
CA MET A 32 -5.09 0.66 4.55
C MET A 32 -4.83 0.24 3.10
N LEU A 33 -5.10 1.13 2.13
CA LEU A 33 -4.86 0.86 0.72
C LEU A 33 -3.36 0.64 0.44
N VAL A 34 -2.49 1.44 1.05
CA VAL A 34 -1.04 1.29 0.88
C VAL A 34 -0.54 -0.06 1.39
N LEU A 35 -0.98 -0.48 2.59
CA LEU A 35 -0.63 -1.79 3.15
C LEU A 35 -1.19 -2.94 2.30
N VAL A 36 -2.42 -2.82 1.79
CA VAL A 36 -3.01 -3.82 0.89
C VAL A 36 -2.24 -3.90 -0.43
N LEU A 37 -1.86 -2.76 -1.01
CA LEU A 37 -1.04 -2.73 -2.22
C LEU A 37 0.35 -3.32 -1.99
N GLY A 38 0.98 -3.04 -0.84
CA GLY A 38 2.25 -3.67 -0.45
C GLY A 38 2.13 -5.18 -0.34
N PHE A 39 1.10 -5.67 0.36
CA PHE A 39 0.80 -7.10 0.46
C PHE A 39 0.57 -7.74 -0.90
N LEU A 40 -0.25 -7.13 -1.76
CA LEU A 40 -0.53 -7.66 -3.10
C LEU A 40 0.72 -7.65 -3.98
N TYR A 41 1.52 -6.59 -3.91
CA TYR A 41 2.79 -6.49 -4.62
C TYR A 41 3.73 -7.63 -4.22
N TYR A 42 3.84 -7.94 -2.93
CA TYR A 42 4.61 -9.08 -2.45
C TYR A 42 4.01 -10.43 -2.89
N SER A 43 2.71 -10.60 -2.71
CA SER A 43 1.99 -11.83 -3.08
C SER A 43 2.12 -12.18 -4.56
N LEU A 44 2.03 -11.18 -5.45
CA LEU A 44 2.18 -11.37 -6.89
C LEU A 44 3.62 -11.73 -7.31
N ASN A 45 4.62 -11.38 -6.51
CA ASN A 45 6.03 -11.67 -6.79
C ASN A 45 6.56 -12.88 -6.01
N LEU A 46 5.69 -13.65 -5.35
CA LEU A 46 6.07 -14.84 -4.59
C LEU A 46 6.81 -15.88 -5.42
N THR A 47 6.50 -16.02 -6.70
CA THR A 47 7.19 -16.97 -7.59
C THR A 47 8.68 -16.64 -7.67
N HIS A 48 9.04 -15.37 -7.86
CA HIS A 48 10.44 -14.95 -7.91
C HIS A 48 11.14 -15.16 -6.57
N VAL A 49 10.47 -14.88 -5.45
CA VAL A 49 11.00 -15.14 -4.10
C VAL A 49 11.21 -16.64 -3.88
N SER A 50 10.28 -17.48 -4.33
CA SER A 50 10.37 -18.94 -4.21
C SER A 50 11.53 -19.51 -5.03
N ASP A 51 11.66 -19.09 -6.30
CA ASP A 51 12.74 -19.53 -7.18
C ASP A 51 14.12 -19.07 -6.66
N THR A 52 14.20 -17.83 -6.17
CA THR A 52 15.41 -17.30 -5.50
C THR A 52 15.75 -18.13 -4.27
N THR A 53 14.78 -18.44 -3.41
CA THR A 53 14.99 -19.28 -2.22
C THR A 53 15.46 -20.68 -2.59
N ALA A 54 14.84 -21.30 -3.60
CA ALA A 54 15.16 -22.64 -4.05
C ALA A 54 16.55 -22.73 -4.68
N LYS A 55 17.02 -21.64 -5.31
CA LYS A 55 18.35 -21.57 -5.90
C LYS A 55 19.45 -21.27 -4.90
N LEU A 56 19.20 -20.32 -4.00
CA LEU A 56 20.19 -19.85 -3.02
C LEU A 56 20.33 -20.80 -1.84
N GLN A 57 19.23 -21.40 -1.37
CA GLN A 57 19.17 -22.37 -0.27
C GLN A 57 19.95 -21.94 0.99
N LEU A 58 20.07 -20.64 1.26
CA LEU A 58 20.69 -20.19 2.51
C LEU A 58 19.79 -20.48 3.71
N SER A 59 20.43 -20.78 4.84
CA SER A 59 19.76 -20.94 6.12
C SER A 59 18.93 -19.69 6.45
N GLY A 60 17.67 -19.90 6.82
CA GLY A 60 16.77 -18.81 7.24
C GLY A 60 15.99 -18.10 6.12
N MET A 61 16.35 -18.25 4.84
CA MET A 61 15.64 -17.58 3.74
C MET A 61 14.17 -18.00 3.65
N GLY A 62 13.89 -19.30 3.68
CA GLY A 62 12.51 -19.81 3.64
C GLY A 62 11.68 -19.36 4.84
N LEU A 63 12.29 -19.34 6.04
CA LEU A 63 11.61 -18.86 7.25
C LEU A 63 11.31 -17.36 7.16
N SER A 64 12.27 -16.55 6.72
CA SER A 64 12.06 -15.11 6.55
C SER A 64 10.97 -14.79 5.53
N GLY A 65 10.92 -15.48 4.38
CA GLY A 65 9.84 -15.33 3.40
C GLY A 65 8.47 -15.75 3.93
N PHE A 66 8.42 -16.82 4.73
CA PHE A 66 7.19 -17.25 5.41
C PHE A 66 6.73 -16.21 6.45
N CYS A 67 7.65 -15.72 7.29
CA CYS A 67 7.37 -14.67 8.26
C CYS A 67 6.87 -13.39 7.58
N THR A 68 7.47 -12.97 6.45
CA THR A 68 7.02 -11.80 5.71
C THR A 68 5.57 -11.94 5.24
N MET A 69 5.18 -13.10 4.71
CA MET A 69 3.78 -13.35 4.33
C MET A 69 2.82 -13.34 5.52
N LEU A 70 3.18 -14.07 6.58
CA LEU A 70 2.34 -14.22 7.77
C LEU A 70 2.12 -12.87 8.45
N PHE A 71 3.19 -12.11 8.69
CA PHE A 71 3.10 -10.81 9.35
C PHE A 71 2.47 -9.75 8.45
N SER A 72 2.54 -9.87 7.13
CA SER A 72 1.83 -8.96 6.22
C SER A 72 0.31 -9.15 6.31
N MET A 73 -0.18 -10.39 6.32
CA MET A 73 -1.61 -10.65 6.58
C MET A 73 -2.04 -10.21 7.99
N LEU A 74 -1.25 -10.56 9.01
CA LEU A 74 -1.59 -10.18 10.40
C LEU A 74 -1.58 -8.67 10.61
N SER A 75 -0.63 -7.93 10.02
CA SER A 75 -0.58 -6.47 10.14
C SER A 75 -1.80 -5.81 9.49
N LEU A 76 -2.31 -6.33 8.37
CA LEU A 76 -3.58 -5.89 7.77
C LEU A 76 -4.78 -6.16 8.70
N VAL A 77 -4.87 -7.35 9.28
CA VAL A 77 -5.93 -7.68 10.24
C VAL A 77 -5.84 -6.81 11.50
N CYS A 78 -4.62 -6.57 12.01
CA CYS A 78 -4.38 -5.66 13.12
C CYS A 78 -4.77 -4.22 12.77
N PHE A 79 -4.48 -3.74 11.55
CA PHE A 79 -4.89 -2.42 11.09
C PHE A 79 -6.43 -2.27 11.10
N LEU A 80 -7.15 -3.25 10.54
CA LEU A 80 -8.61 -3.25 10.51
C LEU A 80 -9.21 -3.28 11.93
N ASN A 81 -8.59 -4.04 12.83
CA ASN A 81 -9.00 -4.13 14.24
C ASN A 81 -8.56 -2.93 15.09
N ALA A 82 -7.53 -2.19 14.68
CA ALA A 82 -7.09 -0.96 15.34
C ALA A 82 -8.07 0.19 15.07
N TYR A 83 -8.72 0.20 13.91
CA TYR A 83 -9.71 1.19 13.51
C TYR A 83 -11.12 0.60 13.30
N PRO A 84 -11.75 0.04 14.36
CA PRO A 84 -13.07 -0.58 14.27
C PRO A 84 -14.15 0.41 13.83
N HIS A 85 -15.07 -0.04 12.98
CA HIS A 85 -16.14 0.82 12.47
C HIS A 85 -16.98 1.38 13.63
N ARG A 86 -17.05 2.71 13.72
CA ARG A 86 -17.84 3.47 14.72
C ARG A 86 -17.37 3.39 16.18
N LYS A 87 -16.15 2.93 16.47
CA LYS A 87 -15.56 2.92 17.83
C LYS A 87 -14.26 3.74 17.91
N LYS A 88 -13.81 4.02 19.13
CA LYS A 88 -12.51 4.67 19.37
C LYS A 88 -11.36 3.72 18.98
N THR A 89 -10.25 4.27 18.53
CA THR A 89 -9.06 3.52 18.09
C THR A 89 -8.55 2.61 19.22
N ASN A 90 -8.32 1.33 18.90
CA ASN A 90 -7.75 0.37 19.83
C ASN A 90 -6.22 0.53 19.84
N ILE A 91 -5.71 1.27 20.82
CA ILE A 91 -4.29 1.58 20.97
C ILE A 91 -3.43 0.30 21.06
N PRO A 92 -3.77 -0.72 21.88
CA PRO A 92 -3.07 -2.00 21.89
C PRO A 92 -2.89 -2.63 20.50
N MET A 93 -3.96 -2.66 19.71
CA MET A 93 -3.91 -3.25 18.36
C MET A 93 -3.06 -2.42 17.40
N LEU A 94 -3.04 -1.10 17.57
CA LEU A 94 -2.19 -0.19 16.80
C LEU A 94 -0.70 -0.40 17.14
N VAL A 95 -0.36 -0.54 18.42
CA VAL A 95 1.02 -0.86 18.85
C VAL A 95 1.45 -2.22 18.29
N LEU A 96 0.58 -3.23 18.37
CA LEU A 96 0.83 -4.55 17.82
C LEU A 96 1.08 -4.49 16.31
N MET A 97 0.29 -3.71 15.58
CA MET A 97 0.49 -3.49 14.14
C MET A 97 1.88 -2.92 13.85
N PHE A 98 2.33 -1.87 14.56
CA PHE A 98 3.67 -1.31 14.36
C PHE A 98 4.79 -2.31 14.68
N LEU A 99 4.61 -3.14 15.70
CA LEU A 99 5.55 -4.22 16.01
C LEU A 99 5.64 -5.23 14.85
N MET A 100 4.50 -5.63 14.27
CA MET A 100 4.47 -6.52 13.11
C MET A 100 5.12 -5.88 11.87
N LEU A 101 4.90 -4.59 11.62
CA LEU A 101 5.57 -3.88 10.52
C LEU A 101 7.09 -3.80 10.74
N GLY A 102 7.55 -3.65 11.99
CA GLY A 102 8.97 -3.68 12.32
C GLY A 102 9.62 -5.04 12.03
N ILE A 103 8.91 -6.14 12.37
CA ILE A 103 9.35 -7.50 12.05
C ILE A 103 9.40 -7.71 10.53
N LEU A 104 8.43 -7.20 9.77
CA LEU A 104 8.45 -7.28 8.30
C LEU A 104 9.69 -6.61 7.71
N ILE A 105 10.00 -5.39 8.13
CA ILE A 105 11.17 -4.65 7.66
C ILE A 105 12.45 -5.43 7.98
N TYR A 106 12.53 -6.01 9.18
CA TYR A 106 13.67 -6.85 9.56
C TYR A 106 13.79 -8.10 8.67
N CYS A 107 12.68 -8.79 8.40
CA CYS A 107 12.67 -9.97 7.52
C CYS A 107 13.10 -9.61 6.09
N ASP A 108 12.63 -8.49 5.54
CA ASP A 108 13.01 -8.04 4.20
C ASP A 108 14.50 -7.69 4.11
N ILE A 109 15.03 -6.95 5.09
CA ILE A 109 16.46 -6.60 5.14
C ILE A 109 17.32 -7.86 5.30
N TYR A 110 16.91 -8.78 6.17
CA TYR A 110 17.61 -10.05 6.34
C TYR A 110 17.64 -10.87 5.04
N TYR A 111 16.50 -10.94 4.34
CA TYR A 111 16.40 -11.64 3.06
C TYR A 111 17.31 -11.00 2.01
N MET A 112 17.30 -9.67 1.89
CA MET A 112 18.21 -8.94 0.99
C MET A 112 19.68 -9.20 1.33
N GLY A 113 20.03 -9.20 2.63
CA GLY A 113 21.37 -9.54 3.09
C GLY A 113 21.78 -10.97 2.73
N CYS A 114 20.87 -11.94 2.76
CA CYS A 114 21.13 -13.30 2.28
C CYS A 114 21.40 -13.35 0.77
N ILE A 115 20.70 -12.54 -0.04
CA ILE A 115 20.97 -12.41 -1.47
C ILE A 115 22.36 -11.81 -1.71
N ASP A 116 22.67 -10.67 -1.06
CA ASP A 116 23.96 -10.01 -1.21
C ASP A 116 25.12 -10.93 -0.78
N ALA A 117 24.94 -11.64 0.35
CA ALA A 117 25.90 -12.62 0.84
C ALA A 117 25.98 -13.88 -0.03
N ALA A 118 25.06 -14.10 -0.99
CA ALA A 118 25.15 -15.17 -1.98
C ALA A 118 25.83 -14.71 -3.28
N LEU A 119 25.61 -13.45 -3.67
CA LEU A 119 26.21 -12.83 -4.85
C LEU A 119 27.70 -12.50 -4.66
N THR A 120 28.10 -12.15 -3.43
CA THR A 120 29.46 -11.68 -3.10
C THR A 120 30.38 -12.75 -2.50
N ARG A 121 29.97 -14.03 -2.47
CA ARG A 121 30.80 -15.10 -1.89
C ARG A 121 32.09 -15.28 -2.68
N GLU A 122 33.20 -15.42 -1.94
CA GLU A 122 34.52 -15.71 -2.51
C GLU A 122 34.58 -17.10 -3.18
N THR A 123 33.75 -18.05 -2.73
CA THR A 123 33.66 -19.40 -3.28
C THR A 123 32.36 -19.60 -4.05
N ASN A 124 32.47 -19.82 -5.37
CA ASN A 124 31.36 -20.01 -6.31
C ASN A 124 30.27 -18.92 -6.24
N PRO A 125 30.60 -17.66 -6.58
CA PRO A 125 29.61 -16.60 -6.64
C PRO A 125 28.55 -16.95 -7.68
N ILE A 126 27.28 -16.73 -7.32
CA ILE A 126 26.17 -16.92 -8.25
C ILE A 126 26.16 -15.72 -9.19
N VAL A 127 26.64 -15.95 -10.41
CA VAL A 127 26.61 -14.93 -11.46
C VAL A 127 25.18 -14.81 -11.98
N VAL A 128 24.64 -13.59 -11.95
CA VAL A 128 23.33 -13.29 -12.52
C VAL A 128 23.42 -13.37 -14.05
N THR A 129 22.88 -14.45 -14.59
CA THR A 129 22.69 -14.70 -16.04
C THR A 129 21.22 -14.52 -16.41
N ASP A 130 20.87 -14.58 -17.70
CA ASP A 130 19.47 -14.47 -18.15
C ASP A 130 18.54 -15.51 -17.50
N SER A 131 19.05 -16.69 -17.15
CA SER A 131 18.29 -17.74 -16.47
C SER A 131 18.13 -17.54 -14.95
N THR A 132 18.87 -16.60 -14.35
CA THR A 132 18.84 -16.29 -12.91
C THR A 132 18.44 -14.85 -12.62
N LYS A 133 17.88 -14.15 -13.61
CA LYS A 133 17.37 -12.77 -13.51
C LYS A 133 16.33 -12.57 -12.40
N TYR A 134 15.63 -13.64 -12.00
CA TYR A 134 14.70 -13.60 -10.88
C TYR A 134 15.37 -13.19 -9.55
N ILE A 135 16.68 -13.45 -9.36
CA ILE A 135 17.41 -13.09 -8.14
C ILE A 135 17.51 -11.56 -7.98
N SER A 136 17.89 -10.86 -9.06
CA SER A 136 17.94 -9.39 -9.03
C SER A 136 16.55 -8.77 -8.96
N GLN A 137 15.57 -9.36 -9.67
CA GLN A 137 14.17 -8.93 -9.57
C GLN A 137 13.62 -9.06 -8.15
N THR A 138 13.93 -10.16 -7.45
CA THR A 138 13.55 -10.35 -6.04
C THR A 138 14.21 -9.31 -5.14
N TYR A 139 15.49 -9.00 -5.36
CA TYR A 139 16.19 -7.97 -4.59
C TYR A 139 15.52 -6.59 -4.73
N ASP A 140 15.27 -6.15 -5.96
CA ASP A 140 14.63 -4.86 -6.23
C ASP A 140 13.20 -4.84 -5.68
N MET A 141 12.47 -5.93 -5.84
CA MET A 141 11.10 -6.09 -5.35
C MET A 141 11.02 -6.02 -3.83
N LEU A 142 11.95 -6.66 -3.10
CA LEU A 142 12.04 -6.56 -1.63
C LEU A 142 12.35 -5.13 -1.19
N GLY A 143 13.23 -4.43 -1.89
CA GLY A 143 13.50 -3.01 -1.66
C GLY A 143 12.24 -2.15 -1.81
N VAL A 144 11.49 -2.33 -2.90
CA VAL A 144 10.23 -1.62 -3.15
C VAL A 144 9.18 -1.97 -2.09
N HIS A 145 9.07 -3.25 -1.71
CA HIS A 145 8.16 -3.68 -0.64
C HIS A 145 8.49 -3.00 0.69
N CYS A 146 9.75 -2.98 1.09
CA CYS A 146 10.21 -2.31 2.30
C CYS A 146 9.84 -0.81 2.30
N ILE A 147 10.05 -0.11 1.18
CA ILE A 147 9.65 1.29 1.02
C ILE A 147 8.14 1.46 1.19
N ILE A 148 7.32 0.60 0.56
CA ILE A 148 5.85 0.66 0.69
C ILE A 148 5.43 0.46 2.14
N ILE A 149 6.04 -0.49 2.86
CA ILE A 149 5.75 -0.74 4.28
C ILE A 149 6.13 0.46 5.15
N ILE A 150 7.29 1.07 4.93
CA ILE A 150 7.72 2.29 5.65
C ILE A 150 6.75 3.44 5.40
N VAL A 151 6.38 3.68 4.14
CA VAL A 151 5.38 4.70 3.78
C VAL A 151 4.03 4.40 4.42
N GLY A 152 3.59 3.14 4.42
CA GLY A 152 2.35 2.70 5.08
C GLY A 152 2.38 2.94 6.61
N ALA A 153 3.52 2.66 7.25
CA ALA A 153 3.73 2.92 8.68
C ALA A 153 3.68 4.42 8.99
N LEU A 154 4.37 5.25 8.20
CA LEU A 154 4.36 6.71 8.33
C LEU A 154 2.95 7.29 8.13
N LEU A 155 2.23 6.83 7.11
CA LEU A 155 0.86 7.24 6.84
C LEU A 155 -0.06 6.85 8.01
N THR A 156 0.12 5.66 8.58
CA THR A 156 -0.64 5.20 9.74
C THR A 156 -0.35 6.06 10.97
N ALA A 157 0.91 6.39 11.23
CA ALA A 157 1.32 7.30 12.31
C ALA A 157 0.76 8.72 12.10
N LEU A 158 0.63 9.16 10.85
CA LEU A 158 0.09 10.47 10.48
C LEU A 158 -1.44 10.51 10.45
N VAL A 159 -2.17 9.40 10.57
CA VAL A 159 -3.65 9.38 10.61
C VAL A 159 -4.27 10.43 11.57
N PRO A 160 -3.82 10.58 12.84
CA PRO A 160 -4.37 11.61 13.73
C PRO A 160 -4.15 13.03 13.20
N VAL A 161 -3.00 13.28 12.56
CA VAL A 161 -2.64 14.59 11.97
C VAL A 161 -3.46 14.85 10.71
N LEU A 162 -3.54 13.86 9.80
CA LEU A 162 -4.36 13.90 8.58
C LEU A 162 -5.82 14.17 8.91
N ARG A 163 -6.36 13.55 9.97
CA ARG A 163 -7.73 13.80 10.43
C ARG A 163 -7.94 15.26 10.85
N LYS A 164 -6.94 15.90 11.48
CA LYS A 164 -7.00 17.31 11.88
C LYS A 164 -6.89 18.24 10.66
N LEU A 165 -6.03 17.89 9.70
CA LEU A 165 -5.82 18.65 8.47
C LEU A 165 -7.02 18.58 7.53
N PHE A 166 -7.58 17.39 7.28
CA PHE A 166 -8.75 17.21 6.41
C PHE A 166 -10.03 17.87 6.96
N ARG A 167 -10.12 18.07 8.28
CA ARG A 167 -11.21 18.85 8.87
C ARG A 167 -11.15 20.35 8.54
N ARG A 168 -9.97 20.88 8.19
CA ARG A 168 -9.78 22.30 7.84
C ARG A 168 -10.05 22.62 6.38
N ILE A 169 -10.08 21.62 5.50
CA ILE A 169 -10.37 21.86 4.08
C ILE A 169 -11.88 22.03 3.93
N ASP A 170 -12.35 23.22 3.59
CA ASP A 170 -13.74 23.45 3.25
C ASP A 170 -14.04 22.83 1.88
N THR A 171 -14.93 21.85 1.86
CA THR A 171 -15.37 21.19 0.60
C THR A 171 -16.86 21.44 0.38
N SER A 172 -17.40 22.49 1.01
CA SER A 172 -18.74 22.98 0.74
C SER A 172 -18.80 23.44 -0.71
N LEU A 173 -19.85 22.99 -1.42
CA LEU A 173 -20.15 23.52 -2.74
C LEU A 173 -20.63 24.96 -2.55
N PRO A 174 -20.09 25.96 -3.29
CA PRO A 174 -20.79 27.23 -3.39
C PRO A 174 -22.18 26.94 -3.97
N VAL A 175 -23.22 27.49 -3.31
CA VAL A 175 -24.64 27.22 -3.56
C VAL A 175 -25.05 27.43 -5.03
N GLU A 176 -24.25 28.19 -5.79
CA GLU A 176 -24.41 28.44 -7.22
C GLU A 176 -24.29 27.19 -8.13
N GLU A 177 -23.54 26.14 -7.73
CA GLU A 177 -23.45 24.90 -8.53
C GLU A 177 -24.64 23.94 -8.33
N MET A 178 -25.40 24.06 -7.23
CA MET A 178 -26.62 23.24 -7.02
C MET A 178 -27.78 23.73 -7.87
N GLY A 179 -27.98 25.05 -7.98
CA GLY A 179 -29.01 25.62 -8.84
C GLY A 179 -28.83 25.27 -10.33
N ASN A 180 -27.57 25.08 -10.75
CA ASN A 180 -27.25 24.67 -12.13
C ASN A 180 -27.43 23.15 -12.36
N MET A 181 -27.37 22.32 -11.32
CA MET A 181 -27.69 20.88 -11.41
C MET A 181 -29.20 20.65 -11.55
N ASP A 182 -30.02 21.36 -10.77
CA ASP A 182 -31.48 21.27 -10.87
C ASP A 182 -31.99 21.79 -12.23
N ALA A 183 -31.37 22.85 -12.75
CA ALA A 183 -31.69 23.37 -14.09
C ALA A 183 -31.34 22.39 -15.22
N ILE A 184 -30.24 21.63 -15.09
CA ILE A 184 -29.83 20.63 -16.09
C ILE A 184 -30.77 19.42 -16.06
N LEU A 185 -31.17 18.94 -14.87
CA LEU A 185 -32.14 17.85 -14.73
C LEU A 185 -33.51 18.20 -15.33
N LEU A 186 -33.99 19.43 -15.09
CA LEU A 186 -35.26 19.91 -15.67
C LEU A 186 -35.21 20.11 -17.19
N SER A 187 -34.03 20.38 -17.76
CA SER A 187 -33.85 20.55 -19.22
C SER A 187 -33.70 19.24 -20.00
N GLU A 188 -33.49 18.10 -19.33
CA GLU A 188 -33.43 16.77 -19.95
C GLU A 188 -34.81 16.07 -19.94
N GLU A 189 -35.77 16.56 -19.14
CA GLU A 189 -37.14 16.02 -19.03
C GLU A 189 -38.19 16.79 -19.87
N ALA A 190 -37.81 17.85 -20.57
CA ALA A 190 -38.66 18.65 -21.47
C ALA A 190 -38.27 18.43 -22.94
#